data_AF-A0A3C0HQZ0-F1
#
_entry.id   AF-A0A3C0HQZ0-F1
#
_cell.length_a   1.000
_cell.length_b   1.000
_cell.length_c   1.000
_cell.angle_alpha   90.00
_cell.angle_beta   90.00
_cell.angle_gamma   90.00
#
_symmetry.space_group_name_H-M   'P 1'
#
loop_
_entity.id
_entity.type
_entity.pdbx_description
1 polymer ?
#
loop_
_entity_poly.entity_id
_entity_poly.type
_entity_poly.pdbx_seq_one_letter_code
_entity_poly.pdbx_strand_id
1 'polypeptide(L)'
;TSILMRTTPEQVRMILIDPKRVEMGQYDKAPHLLTAPVTDPRQAANALAWAVREMERRYDLLHKVGFRDITGYNKAVDEGTVQPGLGEVDEHGEPLEYKRLPFML
;
A
#
# COMPACT_ATOMS: atom_id res chain seq x y z
N THR A 1 -14.27 -4.07 -16.42
CA THR A 1 -14.69 -2.85 -15.68
C THR A 1 -13.49 -2.24 -14.99
N SER A 2 -13.31 -0.93 -15.06
CA SER A 2 -12.12 -0.21 -14.56
C SER A 2 -11.97 -0.29 -13.03
N ILE A 3 -10.73 -0.43 -12.53
CA ILE A 3 -10.38 -0.50 -11.10
C ILE A 3 -10.70 0.83 -10.41
N LEU A 4 -10.33 1.95 -11.03
CA LEU A 4 -10.55 3.30 -10.50
C LEU A 4 -12.02 3.64 -10.21
N MET A 5 -12.95 3.02 -10.94
CA MET A 5 -14.40 3.26 -10.78
C MET A 5 -15.03 2.43 -9.65
N ARG A 6 -14.30 1.46 -9.09
CA ARG A 6 -14.81 0.48 -8.13
C ARG A 6 -14.15 0.53 -6.76
N THR A 7 -13.02 1.24 -6.64
CA THR A 7 -12.21 1.23 -5.42
C THR A 7 -11.95 2.63 -4.91
N THR A 8 -11.75 2.76 -3.60
CA THR A 8 -11.27 4.01 -2.98
C THR A 8 -9.74 4.03 -2.92
N PRO A 9 -9.10 5.21 -2.78
CA PRO A 9 -7.64 5.33 -2.58
C PRO A 9 -7.09 4.58 -1.35
N GLU A 10 -7.94 4.36 -0.35
CA GLU A 10 -7.59 3.58 0.85
C GLU A 10 -7.59 2.07 0.58
N GLN A 11 -8.36 1.63 -0.41
CA GLN A 11 -8.41 0.22 -0.82
C GLN A 11 -7.31 -0.11 -1.83
N VAL A 12 -7.03 0.79 -2.77
CA VAL A 12 -6.04 0.56 -3.84
C VAL A 12 -5.16 1.77 -4.01
N ARG A 13 -3.85 1.51 -4.02
CA ARG A 13 -2.79 2.47 -4.32
C ARG A 13 -2.01 2.00 -5.53
N MET A 14 -1.63 2.94 -6.40
CA MET A 14 -1.01 2.62 -7.69
C MET A 14 0.30 3.37 -7.92
N ILE A 15 1.25 2.71 -8.56
CA ILE A 15 2.46 3.33 -9.13
C ILE A 15 2.40 3.19 -10.65
N LEU A 16 2.27 4.30 -11.36
CA LEU A 16 2.28 4.30 -12.82
C LEU A 16 3.67 4.66 -13.34
N ILE A 17 4.15 3.91 -14.33
CA ILE A 17 5.41 4.18 -15.04
C ILE A 17 5.05 4.48 -16.50
N ASP A 18 5.19 5.76 -16.90
CA ASP A 18 4.96 6.22 -18.27
C ASP A 18 6.25 6.89 -18.80
N PRO A 19 7.21 6.11 -19.33
CA PRO A 19 8.49 6.63 -19.81
C PRO A 19 8.35 7.52 -21.05
N LYS A 20 7.20 7.46 -21.73
CA LYS A 20 6.95 8.21 -22.97
C LYS A 20 6.07 9.44 -22.77
N ARG A 21 5.34 9.54 -21.65
CA ARG A 21 4.40 10.64 -21.32
C ARG A 21 3.24 10.77 -22.31
N VAL A 22 2.91 9.72 -23.04
CA VAL A 22 1.91 9.78 -24.13
C VAL A 22 0.55 9.24 -23.68
N GLU A 23 0.53 8.28 -22.76
CA GLU A 23 -0.65 7.45 -22.52
C GLU A 23 -1.39 7.83 -21.22
N MET A 24 -0.66 8.35 -20.22
CA MET A 24 -1.17 8.39 -18.84
C MET A 24 -1.35 9.79 -18.25
N GLY A 25 -1.13 10.87 -19.01
CA GLY A 25 -1.25 12.25 -18.51
C GLY A 25 -2.62 12.60 -17.90
N GLN A 26 -3.69 11.92 -18.33
CA GLN A 26 -5.04 12.08 -17.76
C GLN A 26 -5.18 11.59 -16.31
N TYR A 27 -4.28 10.72 -15.85
CA TYR A 27 -4.32 10.12 -14.51
C TYR A 27 -3.49 10.88 -13.47
N ASP A 28 -2.79 11.95 -13.86
CA ASP A 28 -1.84 12.70 -13.02
C ASP A 28 -2.44 13.18 -11.68
N LYS A 29 -3.77 13.33 -11.61
CA LYS A 29 -4.51 13.77 -10.42
C LYS A 29 -5.40 12.68 -9.80
N ALA A 30 -5.26 11.42 -10.23
CA ALA A 30 -6.05 10.34 -9.67
C ALA A 30 -5.63 10.11 -8.21
N PRO A 31 -6.58 10.13 -7.26
CA PRO A 31 -6.25 10.08 -5.83
C PRO A 31 -5.67 8.72 -5.40
N HIS A 32 -5.81 7.70 -6.24
CA HIS A 32 -5.22 6.37 -6.06
C HIS A 32 -3.71 6.32 -6.32
N LEU A 33 -3.13 7.31 -6.99
CA LEU A 33 -1.69 7.33 -7.26
C LEU A 33 -0.90 7.63 -5.99
N LEU A 34 0.20 6.89 -5.79
CA LEU A 34 1.17 7.17 -4.72
C LEU A 34 2.13 8.30 -5.09
N THR A 35 2.41 8.42 -6.37
CA THR A 35 3.24 9.47 -6.95
C THR A 35 2.68 9.81 -8.33
N ALA A 36 2.97 11.00 -8.81
CA ALA A 36 2.72 11.34 -10.21
C ALA A 36 3.35 10.28 -11.13
N PRO A 37 2.77 10.01 -12.32
CA PRO A 37 3.28 9.00 -13.25
C PRO A 37 4.79 9.15 -13.48
N VAL A 38 5.52 8.08 -13.21
CA VAL A 38 6.98 8.08 -13.22
C VAL A 38 7.47 8.02 -14.65
N THR A 39 8.20 9.05 -15.07
CA THR A 39 8.67 9.16 -16.47
C THR A 39 10.16 8.88 -16.58
N ASP A 40 10.91 9.09 -15.49
CA ASP A 40 12.36 8.84 -15.45
C ASP A 40 12.65 7.37 -15.10
N PRO A 41 13.47 6.65 -15.90
CA PRO A 41 13.79 5.25 -15.63
C PRO A 41 14.48 4.98 -14.29
N ARG A 42 15.29 5.94 -13.78
CA ARG A 42 15.95 5.76 -12.48
C ARG A 42 14.95 5.90 -11.34
N GLN A 43 14.00 6.83 -11.46
CA GLN A 43 12.88 6.93 -10.52
C GLN A 43 11.99 5.69 -10.58
N ALA A 44 11.78 5.09 -11.76
CA ALA A 44 11.01 3.86 -11.90
C ALA A 44 11.70 2.69 -11.16
N ALA A 45 13.03 2.58 -11.28
CA ALA A 45 13.81 1.61 -10.51
C ALA A 45 13.68 1.82 -8.99
N ASN A 46 13.70 3.07 -8.53
CA ASN A 46 13.50 3.40 -7.12
C ASN A 46 12.08 3.06 -6.63
N ALA A 47 11.05 3.31 -7.46
CA ALA A 47 9.67 2.98 -7.13
C ALA A 47 9.47 1.45 -7.01
N LEU A 48 10.09 0.67 -7.89
CA LEU A 48 10.12 -0.79 -7.79
C LEU A 48 10.87 -1.27 -6.55
N ALA A 49 12.03 -0.68 -6.24
CA ALA A 49 12.78 -1.01 -5.03
C ALA A 49 11.98 -0.70 -3.76
N TRP A 50 11.22 0.40 -3.75
CA TRP A 50 10.29 0.72 -2.67
C TRP A 50 9.16 -0.31 -2.57
N ALA A 51 8.59 -0.75 -3.70
CA ALA A 51 7.55 -1.78 -3.71
C ALA A 51 8.03 -3.11 -3.12
N VAL A 52 9.29 -3.50 -3.39
CA VAL A 52 9.91 -4.69 -2.78
C VAL A 52 10.06 -4.52 -1.26
N ARG A 53 10.56 -3.37 -0.79
CA ARG A 53 10.68 -3.10 0.65
C ARG A 53 9.32 -3.10 1.36
N GLU A 54 8.30 -2.52 0.73
CA GLU A 54 6.95 -2.51 1.27
C GLU A 54 6.35 -3.93 1.32
N MET A 55 6.65 -4.76 0.32
CA MET A 55 6.29 -6.18 0.33
C MET A 55 6.93 -6.92 1.50
N GLU A 56 8.24 -6.75 1.73
CA GLU A 56 8.97 -7.34 2.87
C GLU A 56 8.38 -6.89 4.21
N ARG A 57 8.19 -5.58 4.40
CA ARG A 57 7.55 -5.02 5.61
C ARG A 57 6.17 -5.64 5.87
N ARG A 58 5.37 -5.84 4.82
CA ARG A 58 4.04 -6.46 4.94
C ARG A 58 4.13 -7.93 5.28
N TYR A 59 5.09 -8.66 4.72
CA TYR A 59 5.31 -10.07 5.10
C TYR A 59 5.64 -10.20 6.58
N ASP A 60 6.54 -9.36 7.10
CA ASP A 60 6.90 -9.36 8.52
C ASP A 60 5.68 -9.04 9.41
N LEU A 61 4.90 -8.04 9.03
CA LEU A 61 3.67 -7.69 9.74
C LEU A 61 2.67 -8.83 9.73
N LEU A 62 2.37 -9.40 8.56
CA LEU A 62 1.43 -10.53 8.42
C LEU A 62 1.88 -11.74 9.23
N HIS A 63 3.19 -12.05 9.22
CA HIS A 63 3.76 -13.12 10.02
C HIS A 63 3.61 -12.84 11.53
N LYS A 64 3.90 -11.60 11.98
CA LYS A 64 3.76 -11.19 13.38
C LYS A 64 2.33 -11.35 13.90
N VAL A 65 1.34 -10.96 13.10
CA VAL A 65 -0.08 -11.05 13.49
C VAL A 65 -0.76 -12.36 13.10
N GLY A 66 -0.03 -13.31 12.48
CA GLY A 66 -0.51 -14.66 12.18
C GLY A 66 -1.42 -14.79 10.95
N PHE A 67 -1.36 -13.84 10.01
CA PHE A 67 -2.14 -13.88 8.77
C PHE A 67 -1.31 -14.36 7.58
N ARG A 68 -1.95 -15.07 6.65
CA ARG A 68 -1.30 -15.60 5.44
C ARG A 68 -1.35 -14.65 4.25
N ASP A 69 -2.35 -13.77 4.24
CA ASP A 69 -2.58 -12.81 3.16
C ASP A 69 -3.20 -11.52 3.69
N ILE A 70 -3.10 -10.48 2.85
CA ILE A 70 -3.60 -9.13 3.14
C ILE A 70 -5.14 -9.08 3.28
N THR A 71 -5.86 -9.99 2.61
CA THR A 71 -7.33 -10.01 2.64
C THR A 71 -7.83 -10.45 4.01
N GLY A 72 -7.25 -11.52 4.54
CA GLY A 72 -7.52 -12.00 5.89
C GLY A 72 -7.15 -10.98 6.95
N TYR A 73 -5.98 -10.36 6.82
CA TYR A 73 -5.55 -9.29 7.72
C TYR A 73 -6.51 -8.09 7.71
N ASN A 74 -6.86 -7.57 6.52
CA ASN A 74 -7.75 -6.43 6.40
C ASN A 74 -9.14 -6.72 6.97
N LYS A 75 -9.66 -7.93 6.76
CA LYS A 75 -10.93 -8.37 7.36
C LYS A 75 -10.84 -8.36 8.89
N ALA A 76 -9.75 -8.88 9.45
CA ALA A 76 -9.56 -8.92 10.89
C ALA A 76 -9.39 -7.52 11.51
N VAL A 77 -8.75 -6.59 10.81
CA VAL A 77 -8.69 -5.17 11.18
C VAL A 77 -10.09 -4.54 11.15
N ASP A 78 -10.87 -4.76 10.07
CA ASP A 78 -12.23 -4.26 9.95
C ASP A 78 -13.15 -4.82 11.08
N GLU A 79 -12.90 -6.05 11.54
CA GLU A 79 -13.61 -6.70 12.66
C GLU A 79 -13.05 -6.31 14.06
N GLY A 80 -11.95 -5.57 14.13
CA GLY A 80 -11.31 -5.17 15.40
C GLY A 80 -10.64 -6.31 16.17
N THR A 81 -10.33 -7.42 15.49
CA THR A 81 -9.74 -8.63 16.10
C THR A 81 -8.21 -8.60 16.12
N VAL A 82 -7.59 -7.77 15.28
CA VAL A 82 -6.14 -7.51 15.34
C VAL A 82 -5.88 -6.44 16.39
N GLN A 83 -5.44 -6.84 17.58
CA GLN A 83 -5.09 -5.92 18.66
C GLN A 83 -3.58 -5.97 18.94
N PRO A 84 -2.95 -4.83 19.25
CA PRO A 84 -1.58 -4.79 19.75
C PRO A 84 -1.45 -5.62 21.02
N GLY A 85 -0.26 -6.18 21.22
CA GLY A 85 0.11 -6.65 22.55
C GLY A 85 0.00 -5.50 23.56
N LEU A 86 -0.40 -5.79 24.80
CA LEU A 86 -0.44 -4.78 25.86
C LEU A 86 0.92 -4.06 25.98
N GLY A 87 0.91 -2.74 25.76
CA GLY A 87 2.12 -1.91 25.83
C GLY A 87 3.00 -1.95 24.58
N GLU A 88 2.56 -2.55 23.48
CA GLU A 88 3.23 -2.37 22.20
C GLU A 88 3.09 -0.93 21.73
N VAL A 89 4.24 -0.31 21.49
CA VAL A 89 4.36 1.03 20.94
C VAL A 89 5.01 0.98 19.58
N ASP A 90 4.70 1.95 18.74
CA ASP A 90 5.37 2.15 17.46
C ASP A 90 6.78 2.75 17.64
N GLU A 91 7.45 3.01 16.53
CA GLU A 91 8.78 3.62 16.49
C GLU A 91 8.85 5.03 17.10
N HIS A 92 7.71 5.67 17.34
CA HIS A 92 7.58 6.98 17.96
C HIS A 92 7.14 6.92 19.43
N GLY A 93 6.92 5.72 19.98
CA GLY A 93 6.48 5.53 21.36
C GLY A 93 4.96 5.70 21.55
N GLU A 94 4.20 5.81 20.46
CA GLU A 94 2.73 5.89 20.50
C GLU A 94 2.13 4.47 20.54
N PRO A 95 0.92 4.29 21.11
CA PRO A 95 0.24 3.00 21.09
C PRO A 95 0.15 2.46 19.67
N LEU A 96 0.67 1.25 19.46
CA LEU A 96 0.68 0.63 18.14
C LEU A 96 -0.77 0.51 17.64
N GLU A 97 -1.05 0.92 16.41
CA GLU A 97 -2.37 0.79 15.80
C GLU A 97 -2.27 0.04 14.47
N TYR A 98 -2.94 -1.11 14.38
CA TYR A 98 -2.97 -1.90 13.15
C TYR A 98 -4.00 -1.32 12.18
N LYS A 99 -3.50 -0.68 11.12
CA LYS A 99 -4.34 -0.09 10.06
C LYS A 99 -4.49 -1.04 8.88
N ARG A 100 -5.57 -0.85 8.13
CA ARG A 100 -5.83 -1.54 6.86
C ARG A 100 -4.69 -1.28 5.88
N LEU A 101 -4.27 -2.32 5.17
CA LEU A 101 -3.25 -2.24 4.13
C LEU A 101 -3.91 -2.11 2.75
N PRO A 102 -3.62 -1.05 1.97
CA PRO A 102 -4.15 -0.91 0.61
C PRO A 102 -3.51 -1.95 -0.32
N PHE A 103 -4.26 -2.43 -1.31
CA PHE A 103 -3.68 -3.21 -2.41
C PHE A 103 -2.79 -2.31 -3.27
N MET A 104 -1.62 -2.81 -3.62
CA MET A 104 -0.60 -2.09 -4.39
C MET A 104 -0.62 -2.61 -5.83
N LEU A 105 -0.78 -1.72 -6.81
CA LEU A 105 -0.77 -2.04 -8.24
C LEU A 105 0.26 -1.22 -9.02
#